data_AF-A0A8H3FRW0-F1
#
_entry.id   AF-A0A8H3FRW0-F1
#
_cell.length_a   1.000
_cell.length_b   1.000
_cell.length_c   1.000
_cell.angle_alpha   90.00
_cell.angle_beta   90.00
_cell.angle_gamma   90.00
#
_symmetry.space_group_name_H-M   'P 1'
#
loop_
_entity.id
_entity.type
_entity.pdbx_description
1 polymer ?
#
loop_
_entity_poly.entity_id
_entity_poly.type
_entity_poly.pdbx_seq_one_letter_code
_entity_poly.pdbx_strand_id
1 'polypeptide(L)'
;MNSTHFESNIFSHISLAVGDYAQAKSLYTPMMATLGLELVWDSPEDGGLGYGVKEPKESEWVTLFAKVPGKILDDKPGTHIAFNAPSRKAVDDFHEIGLANGSKTRGEPGLRKDYGDRYYAAFIVDPWGNRLEACVTALAKRHDTPKTLATAWIERIVEYYVEPHRHYHTLEHIESMFNFLARYQDICDLEDKQAVDLAAIFHDIVYDPISKENETQSIEVFKAFAAEVGLPQLLCEKVCTLIARTIRHELEPGDDLDTRAFLDSDLEVLSRVAGEYQRYATQVRAEYSQYSEKDYCEGRIKILTNFLQRPQIYFSETFPSMESKARLNIRTEIHELEQKLLARHDVQPLSDN
;
A
#
# COMPACT_ATOMS: atom_id res chain seq x y z
N MET A 1 -10.21 16.38 -18.84
CA MET A 1 -10.91 15.08 -18.90
C MET A 1 -9.85 14.01 -18.98
N ASN A 2 -9.72 13.25 -17.90
CA ASN A 2 -9.20 11.87 -17.80
C ASN A 2 -8.98 11.61 -16.30
N SER A 3 -10.07 11.42 -15.56
CA SER A 3 -10.03 10.72 -14.28
C SER A 3 -10.33 9.26 -14.59
N THR A 4 -9.29 8.45 -14.68
CA THR A 4 -9.44 7.00 -14.55
C THR A 4 -8.72 6.61 -13.27
N HIS A 5 -9.28 7.05 -12.14
CA HIS A 5 -9.12 6.32 -10.90
C HIS A 5 -9.78 4.97 -11.12
N PHE A 6 -8.99 3.90 -11.08
CA PHE A 6 -9.54 2.56 -10.88
C PHE A 6 -10.03 2.46 -9.43
N GLU A 7 -11.14 3.12 -9.10
CA GLU A 7 -11.99 2.74 -7.96
C GLU A 7 -13.07 1.79 -8.48
N SER A 8 -12.68 0.69 -9.13
CA SER A 8 -13.65 -0.37 -9.43
C SER A 8 -13.77 -1.26 -8.20
N ASN A 9 -14.70 -0.94 -7.30
CA ASN A 9 -15.23 -1.95 -6.40
C ASN A 9 -15.72 -3.12 -7.26
N ILE A 10 -15.04 -4.28 -7.17
CA ILE A 10 -15.35 -5.48 -7.97
C ILE A 10 -16.81 -5.93 -7.76
N PHE A 11 -17.40 -5.58 -6.61
CA PHE A 11 -18.80 -5.77 -6.29
C PHE A 11 -19.49 -4.42 -6.12
N SER A 12 -20.63 -4.23 -6.80
CA SER A 12 -21.50 -3.07 -6.58
C SER A 12 -22.30 -3.20 -5.28
N HIS A 13 -22.86 -4.39 -5.03
CA HIS A 13 -23.65 -4.71 -3.84
C HIS A 13 -23.72 -6.23 -3.62
N ILE A 14 -24.02 -6.66 -2.39
CA ILE A 14 -24.35 -8.04 -2.06
C ILE A 14 -25.76 -8.08 -1.47
N SER A 15 -26.61 -8.98 -1.97
CA SER A 15 -27.97 -9.16 -1.48
C SER A 15 -28.11 -10.33 -0.51
N LEU A 16 -28.67 -10.08 0.66
CA LEU A 16 -29.06 -11.10 1.64
C LEU A 16 -30.58 -11.29 1.65
N ALA A 17 -30.99 -12.56 1.74
CA ALA A 17 -32.39 -12.89 1.96
C ALA A 17 -32.71 -12.82 3.46
N VAL A 18 -33.77 -12.10 3.80
CA VAL A 18 -34.36 -12.03 5.13
C VAL A 18 -35.85 -12.42 5.06
N GLY A 19 -36.43 -12.83 6.18
CA GLY A 19 -37.80 -13.35 6.22
C GLY A 19 -38.88 -12.33 6.57
N ASP A 20 -38.55 -11.27 7.32
CA ASP A 20 -39.48 -10.19 7.66
C ASP A 20 -38.78 -8.82 7.56
N TYR A 21 -39.37 -7.89 6.82
CA TYR A 21 -38.79 -6.58 6.55
C TYR A 21 -38.64 -5.74 7.83
N ALA A 22 -39.66 -5.69 8.68
CA ALA A 22 -39.65 -4.84 9.88
C ALA A 22 -38.64 -5.36 10.91
N GLN A 23 -38.60 -6.69 11.10
CA GLN A 23 -37.61 -7.35 11.94
C GLN A 23 -36.20 -7.16 11.38
N ALA A 24 -36.02 -7.28 10.06
CA ALA A 24 -34.73 -7.06 9.43
C ALA A 24 -34.25 -5.63 9.62
N LYS A 25 -35.13 -4.63 9.45
CA LYS A 25 -34.80 -3.23 9.69
C LYS A 25 -34.38 -2.98 11.14
N SER A 26 -35.15 -3.51 12.10
CA SER A 26 -34.85 -3.36 13.53
C SER A 26 -33.52 -4.00 13.94
N LEU A 27 -33.15 -5.12 13.31
CA LEU A 27 -31.90 -5.82 13.56
C LEU A 27 -30.71 -5.14 12.87
N TYR A 28 -30.78 -4.99 11.54
CA TYR A 28 -29.64 -4.62 10.73
C TYR A 28 -29.32 -3.13 10.80
N THR A 29 -30.29 -2.24 11.01
CA THR A 29 -30.01 -0.79 11.07
C THR A 29 -29.02 -0.42 12.20
N PRO A 30 -29.27 -0.77 13.47
CA PRO A 30 -28.33 -0.46 14.54
C PRO A 30 -27.03 -1.25 14.42
N MET A 31 -27.06 -2.48 13.89
CA MET A 31 -25.84 -3.26 13.65
C MET A 31 -24.93 -2.62 12.60
N MET A 32 -25.48 -2.25 11.44
CA MET A 32 -24.73 -1.65 10.33
C MET A 32 -24.13 -0.29 10.73
N ALA A 33 -24.83 0.46 11.59
CA ALA A 33 -24.31 1.70 12.15
C ALA A 33 -23.01 1.51 12.96
N THR A 34 -22.82 0.38 13.66
CA THR A 34 -21.55 0.08 14.37
C THR A 34 -20.37 -0.05 13.42
N LEU A 35 -20.63 -0.45 12.17
CA LEU A 35 -19.64 -0.63 11.12
C LEU A 35 -19.44 0.65 10.28
N GLY A 36 -20.14 1.74 10.61
CA GLY A 36 -20.10 2.99 9.86
C GLY A 36 -20.96 2.99 8.59
N LEU A 37 -21.88 2.05 8.46
CA LEU A 37 -22.84 1.98 7.35
C LEU A 37 -24.18 2.61 7.78
N GLU A 38 -24.76 3.41 6.90
CA GLU A 38 -26.05 4.06 7.07
C GLU A 38 -27.11 3.38 6.19
N LEU A 39 -28.39 3.49 6.58
CA LEU A 39 -29.50 3.10 5.73
C LEU A 39 -29.65 4.14 4.60
N VAL A 40 -29.29 3.76 3.39
CA VAL A 40 -29.28 4.64 2.20
C VAL A 40 -30.46 4.38 1.27
N TRP A 41 -31.03 3.18 1.33
CA TRP A 41 -32.22 2.78 0.59
C TRP A 41 -33.20 2.07 1.50
N ASP A 42 -34.47 2.47 1.43
CA ASP A 42 -35.51 2.02 2.35
C ASP A 42 -36.84 1.91 1.60
N SER A 43 -37.15 0.70 1.11
CA SER A 43 -38.36 0.45 0.33
C SER A 43 -39.21 -0.65 0.97
N PRO A 44 -40.16 -0.29 1.86
CA PRO A 44 -41.13 -1.25 2.40
C PRO A 44 -41.98 -1.92 1.30
N GLU A 45 -42.27 -1.20 0.21
CA GLU A 45 -43.08 -1.71 -0.91
C GLU A 45 -42.35 -2.84 -1.66
N ASP A 46 -41.04 -2.70 -1.84
CA ASP A 46 -40.19 -3.73 -2.46
C ASP A 46 -39.66 -4.76 -1.44
N GLY A 47 -39.97 -4.58 -0.16
CA GLY A 47 -39.43 -5.38 0.95
C GLY A 47 -37.91 -5.24 1.10
N GLY A 48 -37.33 -4.13 0.67
CA GLY A 48 -35.89 -3.93 0.52
C GLY A 48 -35.29 -2.88 1.46
N LEU A 49 -34.07 -3.15 1.93
CA LEU A 49 -33.22 -2.22 2.68
C LEU A 49 -31.84 -2.19 2.02
N GLY A 50 -31.20 -1.03 1.94
CA GLY A 50 -29.83 -0.88 1.43
C GLY A 50 -28.97 -0.12 2.43
N TYR A 51 -27.80 -0.66 2.72
CA TYR A 51 -26.81 -0.09 3.64
C TYR A 51 -25.51 0.25 2.90
N GLY A 52 -24.98 1.43 3.17
CA GLY A 52 -23.78 1.94 2.51
C GLY A 52 -23.14 3.10 3.28
N VAL A 53 -22.08 3.66 2.69
CA VAL A 53 -21.41 4.86 3.20
C VAL A 53 -22.12 6.13 2.71
N LYS A 54 -22.10 7.18 3.53
CA LYS A 54 -22.79 8.44 3.25
C LYS A 54 -22.27 9.19 2.02
N GLU A 55 -20.98 9.04 1.73
CA GLU A 55 -20.31 9.62 0.58
C GLU A 55 -19.33 8.58 0.00
N PRO A 56 -19.32 8.34 -1.33
CA PRO A 56 -20.22 8.93 -2.33
C PRO A 56 -21.67 8.45 -2.17
N LYS A 57 -22.63 9.33 -2.48
CA LYS A 57 -24.10 9.14 -2.31
C LYS A 57 -24.73 7.94 -3.03
N GLU A 58 -23.96 7.14 -3.75
CA GLU A 58 -24.41 6.00 -4.56
C GLU A 58 -23.95 4.64 -4.01
N SER A 59 -23.46 4.59 -2.77
CA SER A 59 -22.96 3.33 -2.20
C SER A 59 -24.09 2.51 -1.57
N GLU A 60 -24.38 1.33 -2.13
CA GLU A 60 -25.36 0.36 -1.60
C GLU A 60 -24.69 -0.99 -1.33
N TRP A 61 -23.63 -1.01 -0.50
CA TRP A 61 -22.75 -2.19 -0.40
C TRP A 61 -23.47 -3.47 0.03
N VAL A 62 -24.48 -3.36 0.90
CA VAL A 62 -25.30 -4.50 1.32
C VAL A 62 -26.78 -4.19 1.17
N THR A 63 -27.48 -5.03 0.42
CA THR A 63 -28.94 -4.97 0.27
C THR A 63 -29.58 -6.16 0.98
N LEU A 64 -30.67 -5.92 1.69
CA LEU A 64 -31.47 -6.96 2.34
C LEU A 64 -32.84 -6.98 1.67
N PHE A 65 -33.27 -8.16 1.25
CA PHE A 65 -34.59 -8.35 0.64
C PHE A 65 -35.42 -9.32 1.49
N ALA A 66 -36.54 -8.82 2.00
CA ALA A 66 -37.57 -9.64 2.61
C ALA A 66 -38.24 -10.47 1.52
N LYS A 67 -38.10 -11.80 1.58
CA LYS A 67 -38.95 -12.68 0.77
C LYS A 67 -40.33 -12.78 1.39
N VAL A 68 -41.32 -13.03 0.53
CA VAL A 68 -42.75 -13.18 0.89
C VAL A 68 -42.92 -13.94 2.22
N PRO A 69 -43.65 -13.37 3.21
CA PRO A 69 -43.82 -13.98 4.52
C PRO A 69 -44.28 -15.45 4.45
N GLY A 70 -43.67 -16.32 5.25
CA GLY A 70 -44.12 -17.71 5.43
C GLY A 70 -43.37 -18.79 4.64
N LYS A 71 -42.33 -18.44 3.87
CA LYS A 71 -41.32 -19.42 3.42
C LYS A 71 -40.08 -19.34 4.28
N ILE A 72 -39.94 -20.28 5.23
CA ILE A 72 -38.62 -20.61 5.80
C ILE A 72 -37.71 -20.87 4.60
N LEU A 73 -36.54 -20.23 4.56
CA LEU A 73 -35.52 -20.58 3.57
C LEU A 73 -35.08 -22.01 3.91
N ASP A 74 -35.70 -23.00 3.24
CA ASP A 74 -35.50 -24.44 3.43
C ASP A 74 -34.05 -24.75 3.83
N ASP A 75 -33.84 -25.38 5.00
CA ASP A 75 -32.73 -26.22 5.49
C ASP A 75 -31.30 -26.03 4.93
N LYS A 76 -31.00 -24.88 4.34
CA LYS A 76 -29.74 -24.55 3.69
C LYS A 76 -28.92 -23.65 4.61
N PRO A 77 -27.59 -23.84 4.68
CA PRO A 77 -26.75 -22.93 5.43
C PRO A 77 -26.89 -21.53 4.82
N GLY A 78 -27.35 -20.55 5.59
CA GLY A 78 -27.48 -19.16 5.12
C GLY A 78 -26.13 -18.57 4.68
N THR A 79 -26.14 -17.38 4.10
CA THR A 79 -24.95 -16.75 3.51
C THR A 79 -23.95 -16.34 4.61
N HIS A 80 -22.64 -16.55 4.38
CA HIS A 80 -21.60 -15.98 5.25
C HIS A 80 -21.12 -14.66 4.66
N ILE A 81 -21.16 -13.58 5.44
CA ILE A 81 -20.58 -12.28 5.07
C ILE A 81 -19.71 -11.78 6.21
N ALA A 82 -18.50 -11.34 5.87
CA ALA A 82 -17.59 -10.68 6.78
C ALA A 82 -17.48 -9.18 6.46
N PHE A 83 -17.51 -8.36 7.49
CA PHE A 83 -17.43 -6.91 7.42
C PHE A 83 -16.16 -6.42 8.08
N ASN A 84 -15.46 -5.49 7.42
CA ASN A 84 -14.36 -4.75 8.03
C ASN A 84 -14.93 -3.72 9.01
N ALA A 85 -14.69 -3.92 10.30
CA ALA A 85 -15.09 -3.03 11.36
C ALA A 85 -14.04 -1.90 11.55
N PRO A 86 -14.46 -0.67 11.89
CA PRO A 86 -13.53 0.45 12.06
C PRO A 86 -12.68 0.37 13.34
N SER A 87 -13.04 -0.49 14.30
CA SER A 87 -12.29 -0.69 15.55
C SER A 87 -12.69 -1.98 16.26
N ARG A 88 -11.92 -2.42 17.28
CA ARG A 88 -12.31 -3.55 18.15
C ARG A 88 -13.61 -3.27 18.90
N LYS A 89 -13.78 -2.03 19.37
CA LYS A 89 -15.03 -1.60 20.00
C LYS A 89 -16.21 -1.74 19.04
N ALA A 90 -16.04 -1.44 17.75
CA ALA A 90 -17.09 -1.65 16.76
C ALA A 90 -17.41 -3.15 16.56
N VAL A 91 -16.42 -4.04 16.66
CA VAL A 91 -16.65 -5.50 16.67
C VAL A 91 -17.45 -5.92 17.91
N ASP A 92 -17.11 -5.37 19.09
CA ASP A 92 -17.83 -5.63 20.34
C ASP A 92 -19.28 -5.14 20.27
N ASP A 93 -19.47 -3.89 19.85
CA ASP A 93 -20.78 -3.25 19.72
C ASP A 93 -21.64 -3.98 18.67
N PHE A 94 -21.05 -4.39 17.54
CA PHE A 94 -21.73 -5.18 16.50
C PHE A 94 -22.30 -6.49 17.08
N HIS A 95 -21.50 -7.19 17.88
CA HIS A 95 -21.90 -8.44 18.53
C HIS A 95 -22.99 -8.21 19.56
N GLU A 96 -22.79 -7.25 20.48
CA GLU A 96 -23.75 -6.92 21.54
C GLU A 96 -25.11 -6.50 20.96
N ILE A 97 -25.12 -5.59 19.99
CA ILE A 97 -26.34 -5.11 19.33
C ILE A 97 -27.00 -6.23 18.54
N GLY A 98 -26.22 -7.06 17.84
CA GLY A 98 -26.75 -8.20 17.11
C GLY A 98 -27.51 -9.18 18.02
N LEU A 99 -26.94 -9.50 19.18
CA LEU A 99 -27.58 -10.35 20.18
C LEU A 99 -28.83 -9.70 20.77
N ALA A 100 -28.75 -8.42 21.14
CA ALA A 100 -29.87 -7.66 21.68
C ALA A 100 -31.08 -7.59 20.73
N ASN A 101 -30.83 -7.69 19.42
CA ASN A 101 -31.87 -7.63 18.38
C ASN A 101 -32.22 -8.99 17.76
N GLY A 102 -31.82 -10.10 18.39
CA GLY A 102 -32.34 -11.44 18.09
C GLY A 102 -31.40 -12.35 17.28
N SER A 103 -30.15 -11.95 17.06
CA SER A 103 -29.12 -12.87 16.55
C SER A 103 -28.61 -13.81 17.64
N LYS A 104 -27.95 -14.89 17.23
CA LYS A 104 -27.29 -15.85 18.14
C LYS A 104 -25.78 -15.76 17.99
N THR A 105 -25.06 -15.89 19.09
CA THR A 105 -23.58 -15.93 19.06
C THR A 105 -23.10 -17.22 18.39
N ARG A 106 -22.03 -17.11 17.60
CA ARG A 106 -21.26 -18.23 17.04
C ARG A 106 -19.77 -18.12 17.40
N GLY A 107 -19.37 -17.01 18.01
CA GLY A 107 -18.04 -16.77 18.51
C GLY A 107 -17.98 -15.38 19.14
N GLU A 108 -17.68 -15.34 20.43
CA GLU A 108 -17.53 -14.10 21.22
C GLU A 108 -16.43 -13.21 20.66
N PRO A 109 -16.56 -11.87 20.72
CA PRO A 109 -15.50 -10.96 20.31
C PRO A 109 -14.14 -11.34 20.92
N GLY A 110 -13.13 -11.50 20.06
CA GLY A 110 -11.84 -11.99 20.52
C GLY A 110 -10.79 -12.09 19.42
N LEU A 111 -9.53 -12.22 19.85
CA LEU A 111 -8.42 -12.50 18.94
C LEU A 111 -8.55 -13.90 18.37
N ARG A 112 -8.37 -14.02 17.05
CA ARG A 112 -8.33 -15.29 16.32
C ARG A 112 -6.89 -15.56 15.91
N LYS A 113 -6.11 -16.12 16.84
CA LYS A 113 -4.68 -16.43 16.61
C LYS A 113 -4.47 -17.30 15.37
N ASP A 114 -5.41 -18.18 15.07
CA ASP A 114 -5.38 -19.05 13.88
C ASP A 114 -5.56 -18.28 12.56
N TYR A 115 -6.02 -17.01 12.61
CA TYR A 115 -6.23 -16.09 11.48
C TYR A 115 -5.18 -14.97 11.49
N GLY A 116 -4.23 -15.00 12.43
CA GLY A 116 -3.18 -14.02 12.64
C GLY A 116 -3.30 -13.32 14.01
N ASP A 117 -2.16 -12.98 14.59
CA ASP A 117 -2.05 -12.42 15.96
C ASP A 117 -2.78 -11.09 16.17
N ARG A 118 -3.19 -10.43 15.08
CA ARG A 118 -3.87 -9.13 15.08
C ARG A 118 -5.33 -9.18 14.64
N TYR A 119 -5.83 -10.34 14.22
CA TYR A 119 -7.20 -10.51 13.74
C TYR A 119 -8.17 -10.57 14.93
N TYR A 120 -8.96 -9.52 15.13
CA TYR A 120 -9.98 -9.46 16.16
C TYR A 120 -11.36 -9.54 15.51
N ALA A 121 -12.19 -10.52 15.89
CA ALA A 121 -13.46 -10.74 15.23
C ALA A 121 -14.54 -11.30 16.15
N ALA A 122 -15.79 -11.01 15.81
CA ALA A 122 -16.99 -11.59 16.41
C ALA A 122 -17.86 -12.24 15.33
N PHE A 123 -18.57 -13.30 15.70
CA PHE A 123 -19.42 -14.07 14.80
C PHE A 123 -20.81 -14.21 15.38
N ILE A 124 -21.81 -13.86 14.58
CA ILE A 124 -23.22 -14.06 14.93
C ILE A 124 -23.98 -14.74 13.78
N VAL A 125 -25.15 -15.27 14.10
CA VAL A 125 -26.10 -15.81 13.12
C VAL A 125 -27.42 -15.10 13.29
N ASP A 126 -27.93 -14.52 12.20
CA ASP A 126 -29.23 -13.84 12.21
C ASP A 126 -30.40 -14.85 12.32
N PRO A 127 -31.65 -14.39 12.57
CA PRO A 127 -32.81 -15.27 12.66
C PRO A 127 -33.09 -16.12 11.40
N TRP A 128 -32.51 -15.75 10.26
CA TRP A 128 -32.73 -16.38 8.96
C TRP A 128 -31.55 -17.29 8.54
N GLY A 129 -30.56 -17.47 9.41
CA GLY A 129 -29.44 -18.38 9.23
C GLY A 129 -28.23 -17.77 8.51
N ASN A 130 -28.23 -16.47 8.20
CA ASN A 130 -27.06 -15.78 7.67
C ASN A 130 -25.99 -15.68 8.75
N ARG A 131 -24.75 -16.05 8.41
CA ARG A 131 -23.58 -15.96 9.29
C ARG A 131 -22.92 -14.63 9.04
N LEU A 132 -22.89 -13.78 10.06
CA LEU A 132 -22.32 -12.45 9.97
C LEU A 132 -21.07 -12.40 10.84
N GLU A 133 -20.02 -11.84 10.27
CA GLU A 133 -18.73 -11.64 10.91
C GLU A 133 -18.38 -10.16 10.86
N ALA A 134 -17.99 -9.59 12.00
CA ALA A 134 -17.33 -8.30 12.05
C ALA A 134 -15.88 -8.53 12.46
N CYS A 135 -14.93 -8.07 11.64
CA CYS A 135 -13.51 -8.25 11.89
C CYS A 135 -12.73 -6.96 11.74
N VAL A 136 -11.66 -6.85 12.52
CA VAL A 136 -10.67 -5.79 12.37
C VAL A 136 -9.30 -6.40 12.53
N THR A 137 -8.46 -6.20 11.52
CA THR A 137 -7.02 -6.36 11.68
C THR A 137 -6.51 -5.04 12.21
N ALA A 138 -6.08 -5.02 13.47
CA ALA A 138 -5.50 -3.81 14.04
C ALA A 138 -4.26 -3.42 13.22
N LEU A 139 -4.38 -2.40 12.36
CA LEU A 139 -3.23 -1.62 11.92
C LEU A 139 -2.60 -1.02 13.19
N ALA A 140 -1.27 -0.93 13.22
CA ALA A 140 -0.52 -0.40 14.37
C ALA A 140 -1.20 0.85 14.94
N LYS A 141 -1.17 1.02 16.29
CA LYS A 141 -1.78 2.14 17.03
C LYS A 141 -1.69 3.42 16.19
N ARG A 142 -2.83 3.97 15.76
CA ARG A 142 -2.85 5.31 15.19
C ARG A 142 -2.16 6.22 16.21
N HIS A 143 -1.06 6.85 15.82
CA HIS A 143 -0.63 8.05 16.51
C HIS A 143 -1.83 8.99 16.55
N ASP A 144 -2.14 9.57 17.70
CA ASP A 144 -3.26 10.51 17.90
C ASP A 144 -2.91 11.87 17.27
N THR A 145 -2.41 11.82 16.04
CA THR A 145 -1.98 12.97 15.25
C THR A 145 -3.23 13.74 14.86
N PRO A 146 -3.33 15.04 15.23
CA PRO A 146 -4.44 15.86 14.81
C PRO A 146 -4.63 15.77 13.29
N LYS A 147 -5.87 15.57 12.83
CA LYS A 147 -6.16 15.41 11.39
C LYS A 147 -5.59 16.56 10.55
N THR A 148 -5.59 17.78 11.10
CA THR A 148 -5.00 18.97 10.48
C THR A 148 -3.49 18.85 10.28
N LEU A 149 -2.77 18.30 11.27
CA LEU A 149 -1.33 18.07 11.18
C LEU A 149 -1.02 16.95 10.18
N ALA A 150 -1.81 15.87 10.18
CA ALA A 150 -1.67 14.79 9.20
C ALA A 150 -1.90 15.30 7.77
N THR A 151 -2.96 16.09 7.53
CA THR A 151 -3.22 16.70 6.22
C THR A 151 -2.09 17.63 5.79
N ALA A 152 -1.58 18.49 6.68
CA ALA A 152 -0.48 19.40 6.35
C ALA A 152 0.80 18.65 5.93
N TRP A 153 1.12 17.54 6.60
CA TRP A 153 2.28 16.72 6.23
C TRP A 153 2.06 15.94 4.94
N ILE A 154 0.86 15.44 4.67
CA ILE A 154 0.53 14.81 3.39
C ILE A 154 0.72 15.82 2.25
N GLU A 155 0.18 17.03 2.38
CA GLU A 155 0.33 18.09 1.38
C GLU A 155 1.81 18.41 1.14
N ARG A 156 2.61 18.56 2.21
CA ARG A 156 4.05 18.81 2.12
C ARG A 156 4.82 17.68 1.45
N ILE A 157 4.52 16.42 1.79
CA ILE A 157 5.15 15.25 1.14
C ILE A 157 4.83 15.25 -0.35
N VAL A 158 3.57 15.51 -0.72
CA VAL A 158 3.17 15.60 -2.14
C VAL A 158 3.94 16.71 -2.84
N GLU A 159 4.09 17.89 -2.24
CA GLU A 159 4.86 19.01 -2.80
C GLU A 159 6.30 18.63 -3.17
N TYR A 160 6.99 17.86 -2.31
CA TYR A 160 8.32 17.33 -2.62
C TYR A 160 8.31 16.37 -3.81
N TYR A 161 7.37 15.43 -3.86
CA TYR A 161 7.37 14.40 -4.91
C TYR A 161 6.79 14.84 -6.26
N VAL A 162 6.20 16.04 -6.35
CA VAL A 162 5.73 16.65 -7.61
C VAL A 162 6.69 17.71 -8.17
N GLU A 163 7.88 17.85 -7.59
CA GLU A 163 8.89 18.79 -8.10
C GLU A 163 9.22 18.51 -9.58
N PRO A 164 9.31 19.53 -10.46
CA PRO A 164 9.37 19.33 -11.91
C PRO A 164 10.57 18.54 -12.43
N HIS A 165 11.67 18.46 -11.66
CA HIS A 165 12.87 17.72 -12.04
C HIS A 165 12.79 16.23 -11.74
N ARG A 166 11.80 15.78 -10.96
CA ARG A 166 11.59 14.36 -10.64
C ARG A 166 10.85 13.68 -11.79
N HIS A 167 11.42 12.59 -12.29
CA HIS A 167 10.78 11.80 -13.35
C HIS A 167 10.64 10.33 -12.96
N TYR A 168 11.58 9.80 -12.17
CA TYR A 168 11.51 8.49 -11.56
C TYR A 168 11.15 8.60 -10.08
N HIS A 169 11.86 9.44 -9.33
CA HIS A 169 11.71 9.60 -7.87
C HIS A 169 10.46 10.43 -7.50
N THR A 170 9.29 9.89 -7.86
CA THR A 170 7.96 10.50 -7.74
C THR A 170 7.07 9.67 -6.81
N LEU A 171 5.81 10.07 -6.61
CA LEU A 171 4.83 9.25 -5.88
C LEU A 171 4.61 7.86 -6.52
N GLU A 172 4.82 7.70 -7.83
CA GLU A 172 4.75 6.38 -8.50
C GLU A 172 5.85 5.43 -7.99
N HIS A 173 7.04 5.94 -7.66
CA HIS A 173 8.13 5.15 -7.06
C HIS A 173 7.76 4.68 -5.65
N ILE A 174 7.19 5.58 -4.84
CA ILE A 174 6.75 5.25 -3.48
C ILE A 174 5.64 4.19 -3.48
N GLU A 175 4.65 4.34 -4.37
CA GLU A 175 3.60 3.33 -4.56
C GLU A 175 4.20 1.97 -4.99
N SER A 176 5.18 1.99 -5.89
CA SER A 176 5.92 0.82 -6.32
C SER A 176 6.63 0.11 -5.16
N MET A 177 7.32 0.84 -4.29
CA MET A 177 7.95 0.29 -3.09
C MET A 177 6.92 -0.33 -2.16
N PHE A 178 5.79 0.34 -1.90
CA PHE A 178 4.72 -0.22 -1.07
C PHE A 178 4.14 -1.51 -1.65
N ASN A 179 3.94 -1.58 -2.96
CA ASN A 179 3.47 -2.80 -3.63
C ASN A 179 4.47 -3.95 -3.51
N PHE A 180 5.78 -3.67 -3.54
CA PHE A 180 6.79 -4.68 -3.27
C PHE A 180 6.77 -5.13 -1.80
N LEU A 181 6.76 -4.18 -0.86
CA LEU A 181 6.78 -4.45 0.57
C LEU A 181 5.52 -5.22 1.02
N ALA A 182 4.37 -4.96 0.42
CA ALA A 182 3.15 -5.75 0.64
C ALA A 182 3.33 -7.22 0.24
N ARG A 183 3.86 -7.48 -0.97
CA ARG A 183 4.18 -8.84 -1.42
C ARG A 183 5.25 -9.51 -0.56
N TYR A 184 6.21 -8.72 -0.06
CA TYR A 184 7.26 -9.22 0.83
C TYR A 184 6.67 -9.68 2.17
N GLN A 185 5.76 -8.88 2.74
CA GLN A 185 5.07 -9.18 4.00
C GLN A 185 4.27 -10.49 3.94
N ASP A 186 3.73 -10.86 2.77
CA ASP A 186 3.01 -12.13 2.60
C ASP A 186 3.92 -13.36 2.77
N ILE A 187 5.24 -13.19 2.65
CA ILE A 187 6.23 -14.27 2.67
C ILE A 187 7.14 -14.19 3.91
N CYS A 188 7.41 -12.98 4.40
CA CYS A 188 8.30 -12.71 5.52
C CYS A 188 7.67 -11.67 6.44
N ASP A 189 7.60 -11.97 7.73
CA ASP A 189 7.10 -11.01 8.71
C ASP A 189 8.13 -9.91 8.97
N LEU A 190 7.83 -8.69 8.51
CA LEU A 190 8.58 -7.49 8.91
C LEU A 190 8.34 -7.19 10.39
N GLU A 191 9.41 -6.91 11.12
CA GLU A 191 9.40 -6.70 12.57
C GLU A 191 8.79 -5.33 12.90
N ASP A 192 9.26 -4.27 12.23
CA ASP A 192 8.77 -2.90 12.35
C ASP A 192 8.32 -2.36 10.98
N LYS A 193 7.16 -2.85 10.53
CA LYS A 193 6.50 -2.39 9.30
C LYS A 193 6.29 -0.86 9.27
N GLN A 194 6.05 -0.25 10.43
CA GLN A 194 5.86 1.20 10.51
C GLN A 194 7.15 1.94 10.19
N ALA A 195 8.29 1.46 10.70
CA ALA A 195 9.59 2.03 10.36
C ALA A 195 9.91 1.89 8.86
N VAL A 196 9.64 0.71 8.29
CA VAL A 196 9.86 0.45 6.85
C VAL A 196 8.99 1.36 5.98
N ASP A 197 7.72 1.54 6.33
CA ASP A 197 6.81 2.41 5.56
C ASP A 197 7.21 3.89 5.64
N LEU A 198 7.62 4.36 6.82
CA LEU A 198 8.14 5.71 6.98
C LEU A 198 9.46 5.90 6.22
N ALA A 199 10.37 4.92 6.25
CA ALA A 199 11.60 4.98 5.47
C ALA A 199 11.30 5.03 3.96
N ALA A 200 10.36 4.23 3.47
CA ALA A 200 9.90 4.30 2.07
C ALA A 200 9.41 5.69 1.69
N ILE A 201 8.58 6.33 2.53
CA ILE A 201 8.08 7.69 2.24
C ILE A 201 9.19 8.74 2.30
N PHE A 202 10.15 8.61 3.21
CA PHE A 202 11.08 9.70 3.52
C PHE A 202 12.47 9.56 2.89
N HIS A 203 12.88 8.40 2.38
CA HIS A 203 14.28 8.21 1.92
C HIS A 203 14.72 9.21 0.84
N ASP A 204 13.85 9.47 -0.13
CA ASP A 204 14.08 10.41 -1.25
C ASP A 204 13.14 11.64 -1.20
N ILE A 205 12.64 11.99 -0.01
CA ILE A 205 11.77 13.17 0.13
C ILE A 205 12.52 14.44 -0.27
N VAL A 206 13.83 14.50 -0.02
CA VAL A 206 14.73 15.48 -0.64
C VAL A 206 15.49 14.77 -1.75
N TYR A 207 15.42 15.31 -2.96
CA TYR A 207 16.07 14.71 -4.11
C TYR A 207 16.57 15.77 -5.09
N ASP A 208 17.88 15.83 -5.26
CA ASP A 208 18.54 16.51 -6.34
C ASP A 208 19.55 15.54 -6.98
N PRO A 209 19.42 15.18 -8.27
CA PRO A 209 20.29 14.23 -8.97
C PRO A 209 21.80 14.52 -8.91
N ILE A 210 22.19 15.76 -8.59
CA ILE A 210 23.61 16.16 -8.49
C ILE A 210 24.11 16.34 -7.06
N SER A 211 23.20 16.35 -6.10
CA SER A 211 23.55 16.46 -4.69
C SER A 211 24.03 15.11 -4.16
N LYS A 212 24.95 15.15 -3.18
CA LYS A 212 25.39 13.99 -2.41
C LYS A 212 24.82 13.97 -1.00
N GLU A 213 23.96 14.94 -0.70
CA GLU A 213 23.44 15.18 0.64
C GLU A 213 21.95 14.80 0.75
N ASN A 214 21.36 14.20 -0.30
CA ASN A 214 19.93 13.90 -0.39
C ASN A 214 19.44 13.10 0.82
N GLU A 215 20.07 11.96 1.12
CA GLU A 215 19.67 11.07 2.21
C GLU A 215 19.83 11.75 3.58
N THR A 216 20.91 12.51 3.75
CA THR A 216 21.16 13.26 5.00
C THR A 216 20.09 14.34 5.19
N GLN A 217 19.71 15.05 4.12
CA GLN A 217 18.65 16.06 4.17
C GLN A 217 17.27 15.45 4.37
N SER A 218 16.98 14.33 3.70
CA SER A 218 15.78 13.51 3.90
C SER A 218 15.62 13.06 5.36
N ILE A 219 16.72 12.64 6.01
CA ILE A 219 16.74 12.31 7.44
C ILE A 219 16.35 13.53 8.30
N GLU A 220 16.83 14.73 7.98
CA GLU A 220 16.47 15.93 8.74
C GLU A 220 15.00 16.32 8.55
N VAL A 221 14.45 16.16 7.34
CA VAL A 221 13.01 16.35 7.09
C VAL A 221 12.18 15.33 7.89
N PHE A 222 12.60 14.07 7.91
CA PHE A 222 11.95 13.04 8.70
C PHE A 222 12.01 13.33 10.21
N LYS A 223 13.15 13.79 10.74
CA LYS A 223 13.28 14.16 12.16
C LYS A 223 12.34 15.30 12.54
N ALA A 224 12.17 16.29 11.66
CA ALA A 224 11.21 17.36 11.88
C ALA A 224 9.76 16.82 11.94
N PHE A 225 9.39 15.96 11.00
CA PHE A 225 8.10 15.26 11.02
C PHE A 225 7.90 14.45 12.31
N ALA A 226 8.89 13.63 12.68
CA ALA A 226 8.85 12.78 13.86
C ALA A 226 8.68 13.58 15.16
N ALA A 227 9.35 14.74 15.26
CA ALA A 227 9.24 15.64 16.40
C ALA A 227 7.86 16.30 16.49
N GLU A 228 7.30 16.76 15.38
CA GLU A 228 5.97 17.39 15.35
C GLU A 228 4.84 16.40 15.66
N VAL A 229 4.95 15.17 15.15
CA VAL A 229 3.95 14.11 15.34
C VAL A 229 4.12 13.37 16.67
N GLY A 230 5.27 13.51 17.34
CA GLY A 230 5.56 12.84 18.60
C GLY A 230 5.80 11.34 18.43
N LEU A 231 6.58 10.95 17.42
CA LEU A 231 6.96 9.55 17.23
C LEU A 231 7.90 9.07 18.37
N PRO A 232 7.85 7.78 18.76
CA PRO A 232 8.76 7.25 19.78
C PRO A 232 10.20 7.30 19.27
N GLN A 233 11.14 7.59 20.18
CA GLN A 233 12.56 7.72 19.84
C GLN A 233 13.12 6.49 19.11
N LEU A 234 12.78 5.28 19.57
CA LEU A 234 13.26 4.04 18.96
C LEU A 234 12.80 3.88 17.49
N LEU A 235 11.56 4.28 17.19
CA LEU A 235 11.04 4.28 15.82
C LEU A 235 11.78 5.31 14.96
N CYS A 236 12.00 6.52 15.50
CA CYS A 236 12.75 7.56 14.80
C CYS A 236 14.18 7.09 14.47
N GLU A 237 14.87 6.47 15.42
CA GLU A 237 16.22 5.94 15.23
C GLU A 237 16.23 4.86 14.14
N LYS A 238 15.28 3.92 14.18
CA LYS A 238 15.17 2.86 13.17
C LYS A 238 14.95 3.42 11.76
N VAL A 239 14.03 4.38 11.59
CA VAL A 239 13.77 5.01 10.28
C VAL A 239 15.00 5.76 9.78
N CYS A 240 15.67 6.55 10.64
CA CYS A 240 16.90 7.25 10.26
C CYS A 240 17.99 6.25 9.83
N THR A 241 18.14 5.12 10.52
CA THR A 241 19.07 4.06 10.12
C THR A 241 18.69 3.49 8.75
N LEU A 242 17.43 3.16 8.50
CA LEU A 242 16.98 2.64 7.21
C LEU A 242 17.31 3.61 6.07
N ILE A 243 16.96 4.89 6.21
CA ILE A 243 17.27 5.91 5.19
C ILE A 243 18.79 6.03 4.99
N ALA A 244 19.59 6.03 6.07
CA ALA A 244 21.04 6.12 5.94
C ALA A 244 21.66 4.93 5.17
N ARG A 245 21.00 3.77 5.09
CA ARG A 245 21.46 2.62 4.31
C ARG A 245 21.35 2.82 2.80
N THR A 246 20.50 3.74 2.33
CA THR A 246 20.40 4.05 0.89
C THR A 246 21.58 4.89 0.37
N ILE A 247 22.40 5.48 1.24
CA ILE A 247 23.61 6.23 0.82
C ILE A 247 24.57 5.33 0.00
N ARG A 248 24.67 4.05 0.37
CA ARG A 248 25.53 3.08 -0.31
C ARG A 248 24.75 1.90 -0.89
N HIS A 249 23.48 1.73 -0.49
CA HIS A 249 22.68 0.53 -0.70
C HIS A 249 23.47 -0.72 -0.31
N GLU A 250 23.95 -0.76 0.93
CA GLU A 250 24.76 -1.84 1.49
C GLU A 250 24.24 -2.20 2.89
N LEU A 251 24.33 -3.49 3.25
CA LEU A 251 24.10 -3.95 4.61
C LEU A 251 25.34 -3.73 5.48
N GLU A 252 25.12 -3.40 6.73
CA GLU A 252 26.13 -3.44 7.79
C GLU A 252 25.88 -4.62 8.76
N PRO A 253 26.91 -5.06 9.51
CA PRO A 253 26.73 -6.07 10.54
C PRO A 253 25.65 -5.68 11.55
N GLY A 254 24.62 -6.53 11.67
CA GLY A 254 23.48 -6.30 12.56
C GLY A 254 22.21 -5.82 11.86
N ASP A 255 22.24 -5.55 10.55
CA ASP A 255 21.05 -5.23 9.79
C ASP A 255 20.08 -6.43 9.69
N ASP A 256 18.81 -6.17 9.92
CA ASP A 256 17.73 -7.14 10.06
C ASP A 256 16.97 -7.39 8.74
N LEU A 257 15.83 -8.10 8.85
CA LEU A 257 14.96 -8.39 7.71
C LEU A 257 14.30 -7.13 7.15
N ASP A 258 13.92 -6.19 8.02
CA ASP A 258 13.32 -4.91 7.63
C ASP A 258 14.26 -4.10 6.74
N THR A 259 15.53 -4.05 7.10
CA THR A 259 16.57 -3.35 6.33
C THR A 259 16.75 -3.97 4.96
N ARG A 260 16.77 -5.31 4.88
CA ARG A 260 16.86 -6.04 3.61
C ARG A 260 15.66 -5.78 2.71
N ALA A 261 14.45 -5.90 3.26
CA ALA A 261 13.21 -5.68 2.52
C ALA A 261 13.12 -4.26 1.98
N PHE A 262 13.50 -3.27 2.79
CA PHE A 262 13.51 -1.86 2.41
C PHE A 262 14.50 -1.59 1.26
N LEU A 263 15.77 -2.01 1.39
CA LEU A 263 16.77 -1.80 0.34
C LEU A 263 16.41 -2.53 -0.97
N ASP A 264 15.84 -3.73 -0.87
CA ASP A 264 15.39 -4.47 -2.04
C ASP A 264 14.19 -3.82 -2.71
N SER A 265 13.29 -3.20 -1.93
CA SER A 265 12.12 -2.49 -2.46
C SER A 265 12.50 -1.28 -3.31
N ASP A 266 13.57 -0.57 -2.92
CA ASP A 266 14.06 0.60 -3.64
C ASP A 266 14.74 0.21 -4.96
N LEU A 267 15.45 -0.93 -4.98
CA LEU A 267 16.13 -1.44 -6.17
C LEU A 267 15.27 -2.37 -7.04
N GLU A 268 14.04 -2.70 -6.62
CA GLU A 268 13.17 -3.70 -7.28
C GLU A 268 12.99 -3.47 -8.77
N VAL A 269 12.93 -2.19 -9.16
CA VAL A 269 12.75 -1.73 -10.54
C VAL A 269 13.75 -2.36 -11.49
N LEU A 270 14.96 -2.69 -11.01
CA LEU A 270 16.01 -3.27 -11.84
C LEU A 270 15.61 -4.66 -12.36
N SER A 271 14.77 -5.39 -11.63
CA SER A 271 14.32 -6.75 -11.97
C SER A 271 13.03 -6.83 -12.80
N ARG A 272 12.44 -5.68 -13.16
CA ARG A 272 11.19 -5.63 -13.91
C ARG A 272 11.31 -6.19 -15.32
N VAL A 273 10.15 -6.43 -15.94
CA VAL A 273 10.11 -6.81 -17.36
C VAL A 273 10.73 -5.70 -18.22
N ALA A 274 11.35 -6.08 -19.35
CA ALA A 274 12.21 -5.19 -20.14
C ALA A 274 11.56 -3.83 -20.49
N GLY A 275 10.27 -3.82 -20.83
CA GLY A 275 9.55 -2.57 -21.16
C GLY A 275 9.41 -1.62 -19.97
N GLU A 276 9.17 -2.13 -18.77
CA GLU A 276 9.09 -1.33 -17.54
C GLU A 276 10.47 -0.82 -17.11
N TYR A 277 11.50 -1.67 -17.23
CA TYR A 277 12.88 -1.26 -17.00
C TYR A 277 13.32 -0.14 -17.95
N GLN A 278 12.95 -0.24 -19.24
CA GLN A 278 13.28 0.80 -20.22
C GLN A 278 12.58 2.13 -19.91
N ARG A 279 11.34 2.10 -19.41
CA ARG A 279 10.64 3.30 -18.92
C ARG A 279 11.39 3.91 -17.73
N TYR A 280 11.81 3.09 -16.77
CA TYR A 280 12.67 3.51 -15.65
C TYR A 280 13.95 4.19 -16.15
N ALA A 281 14.71 3.54 -17.03
CA ALA A 281 15.97 4.09 -17.56
C ALA A 281 15.76 5.43 -18.29
N THR A 282 14.63 5.60 -18.98
CA THR A 282 14.25 6.85 -19.64
C THR A 282 13.93 7.95 -18.63
N GLN A 283 13.19 7.62 -17.57
CA GLN A 283 12.88 8.56 -16.48
C GLN A 283 14.16 9.01 -15.77
N VAL A 284 15.06 8.08 -15.44
CA VAL A 284 16.39 8.42 -14.87
C VAL A 284 17.18 9.30 -15.84
N ARG A 285 17.19 9.02 -17.15
CA ARG A 285 17.87 9.91 -18.12
C ARG A 285 17.33 11.34 -18.06
N ALA A 286 16.02 11.51 -17.86
CA ALA A 286 15.38 12.82 -17.79
C ALA A 286 15.79 13.61 -16.53
N GLU A 287 15.95 12.93 -15.38
CA GLU A 287 16.44 13.55 -14.13
C GLU A 287 17.88 14.09 -14.29
N TYR A 288 18.69 13.43 -15.11
CA TYR A 288 20.05 13.85 -15.41
C TYR A 288 20.15 14.68 -16.71
N SER A 289 19.05 15.31 -17.15
CA SER A 289 18.96 16.03 -18.44
C SER A 289 20.02 17.12 -18.65
N GLN A 290 20.51 17.73 -17.57
CA GLN A 290 21.59 18.72 -17.60
C GLN A 290 22.95 18.18 -18.08
N TYR A 291 23.20 16.87 -17.94
CA TYR A 291 24.41 16.26 -18.45
C TYR A 291 24.32 16.05 -19.96
N SER A 292 25.46 16.26 -20.63
CA SER A 292 25.58 15.88 -22.03
C SER A 292 25.31 14.38 -22.18
N GLU A 293 24.84 13.96 -23.36
CA GLU A 293 24.59 12.54 -23.60
C GLU A 293 25.85 11.68 -23.38
N LYS A 294 27.03 12.22 -23.72
CA LYS A 294 28.30 11.54 -23.48
C LYS A 294 28.55 11.34 -21.98
N ASP A 295 28.51 12.43 -21.21
CA ASP A 295 28.79 12.38 -19.77
C ASP A 295 27.77 11.52 -19.02
N TYR A 296 26.49 11.59 -19.43
CA TYR A 296 25.45 10.71 -18.90
C TYR A 296 25.75 9.24 -19.19
N CYS A 297 26.03 8.88 -20.46
CA CYS A 297 26.31 7.50 -20.82
C CYS A 297 27.52 6.95 -20.06
N GLU A 298 28.64 7.68 -20.02
CA GLU A 298 29.84 7.28 -19.29
C GLU A 298 29.58 7.11 -17.78
N GLY A 299 28.86 8.06 -17.17
CA GLY A 299 28.49 8.00 -15.76
C GLY A 299 27.52 6.86 -15.42
N ARG A 300 26.47 6.68 -16.24
CA ARG A 300 25.47 5.62 -16.06
C ARG A 300 26.09 4.23 -16.24
N ILE A 301 26.93 4.04 -17.26
CA ILE A 301 27.67 2.77 -17.45
C ILE A 301 28.49 2.44 -16.22
N LYS A 302 29.20 3.43 -15.64
CA LYS A 302 29.99 3.23 -14.42
C LYS A 302 29.12 2.78 -13.24
N ILE A 303 27.99 3.43 -13.00
CA ILE A 303 27.05 3.06 -11.92
C ILE A 303 26.54 1.63 -12.11
N LEU A 304 26.07 1.31 -13.31
CA LEU A 304 25.54 0.00 -13.65
C LEU A 304 26.59 -1.11 -13.56
N THR A 305 27.84 -0.81 -13.94
CA THR A 305 28.96 -1.73 -13.82
C THR A 305 29.27 -2.02 -12.34
N ASN A 306 29.20 -1.02 -11.47
CA ASN A 306 29.38 -1.22 -10.03
C ASN A 306 28.31 -2.17 -9.46
N PHE A 307 27.05 -2.08 -9.89
CA PHE A 307 26.01 -3.04 -9.50
C PHE A 307 26.35 -4.47 -9.95
N LEU A 308 26.84 -4.66 -11.18
CA LEU A 308 27.22 -5.98 -11.68
C LEU A 308 28.40 -6.60 -10.92
N GLN A 309 29.27 -5.78 -10.32
CA GLN A 309 30.42 -6.25 -9.52
C GLN A 309 30.03 -6.70 -8.12
N ARG A 310 28.84 -6.32 -7.61
CA ARG A 310 28.35 -6.79 -6.32
C ARG A 310 28.12 -8.30 -6.35
N PRO A 311 28.40 -9.05 -5.26
CA PRO A 311 28.06 -10.48 -5.17
C PRO A 311 26.56 -10.74 -5.36
N GLN A 312 25.73 -9.84 -4.84
CA GLN A 312 24.28 -9.82 -4.97
C GLN A 312 23.79 -8.38 -5.09
N ILE A 313 22.75 -8.14 -5.90
CA ILE A 313 22.08 -6.83 -6.02
C ILE A 313 21.00 -6.73 -4.94
N TYR A 314 20.25 -7.81 -4.75
CA TYR A 314 19.22 -7.92 -3.71
C TYR A 314 19.74 -8.71 -2.51
N PHE A 315 19.28 -8.34 -1.31
CA PHE A 315 19.70 -8.93 -0.05
C PHE A 315 18.75 -10.01 0.46
N SER A 316 17.54 -10.06 -0.05
CA SER A 316 16.54 -11.07 0.27
C SER A 316 16.60 -12.26 -0.69
N GLU A 317 16.46 -13.45 -0.12
CA GLU A 317 16.29 -14.70 -0.87
C GLU A 317 14.84 -14.94 -1.31
N THR A 318 13.91 -14.06 -0.94
CA THR A 318 12.46 -14.22 -1.14
C THR A 318 12.05 -14.32 -2.61
N PHE A 319 12.80 -13.67 -3.52
CA PHE A 319 12.47 -13.65 -4.94
C PHE A 319 13.66 -14.08 -5.83
N PRO A 320 13.93 -15.38 -5.97
CA PRO A 320 15.14 -15.89 -6.63
C PRO A 320 15.34 -15.44 -8.08
N SER A 321 14.26 -15.06 -8.78
CA SER A 321 14.32 -14.59 -10.16
C SER A 321 14.76 -13.13 -10.32
N MET A 322 14.73 -12.32 -9.25
CA MET A 322 15.01 -10.88 -9.34
C MET A 322 16.45 -10.59 -9.71
N GLU A 323 17.39 -11.31 -9.09
CA GLU A 323 18.83 -11.15 -9.33
C GLU A 323 19.19 -11.38 -10.80
N SER A 324 18.71 -12.49 -11.39
CA SER A 324 19.03 -12.83 -12.78
C SER A 324 18.40 -11.87 -13.78
N LYS A 325 17.16 -11.41 -13.52
CA LYS A 325 16.47 -10.39 -14.33
C LYS A 325 17.18 -9.04 -14.26
N ALA A 326 17.55 -8.59 -13.07
CA ALA A 326 18.25 -7.33 -12.88
C ALA A 326 19.59 -7.30 -13.61
N ARG A 327 20.40 -8.36 -13.45
CA ARG A 327 21.68 -8.47 -14.17
C ARG A 327 21.52 -8.55 -15.68
N LEU A 328 20.41 -9.11 -16.19
CA LEU A 328 20.13 -9.10 -17.62
C LEU A 328 19.80 -7.68 -18.09
N ASN A 329 18.86 -7.00 -17.44
CA ASN A 329 18.45 -5.64 -17.77
C ASN A 329 19.63 -4.66 -17.72
N ILE A 330 20.45 -4.73 -16.67
CA ILE A 330 21.63 -3.87 -16.51
C ILE A 330 22.64 -4.09 -17.65
N ARG A 331 22.92 -5.34 -18.04
CA ARG A 331 23.83 -5.63 -19.16
C ARG A 331 23.28 -5.12 -20.48
N THR A 332 21.98 -5.26 -20.70
CA THR A 332 21.31 -4.73 -21.90
C THR A 332 21.43 -3.20 -21.95
N GLU A 333 21.16 -2.49 -20.85
CA GLU A 333 21.29 -1.02 -20.80
C GLU A 333 22.74 -0.58 -21.04
N ILE A 334 23.73 -1.23 -20.41
CA ILE A 334 25.15 -0.94 -20.66
C ILE A 334 25.47 -1.07 -22.15
N HIS A 335 25.06 -2.17 -22.78
CA HIS A 335 25.32 -2.39 -24.20
C HIS A 335 24.69 -1.30 -25.09
N GLU A 336 23.44 -0.90 -24.81
CA GLU A 336 22.77 0.18 -25.53
C GLU A 336 23.47 1.53 -25.37
N LEU A 337 23.95 1.85 -24.16
CA LEU A 337 24.68 3.08 -23.88
C LEU A 337 26.05 3.10 -24.57
N GLU A 338 26.76 1.96 -24.62
CA GLU A 338 28.01 1.81 -25.37
C GLU A 338 27.81 2.03 -26.87
N GLN A 339 26.74 1.49 -27.45
CA GLN A 339 26.41 1.73 -28.87
C GLN A 339 26.12 3.21 -29.15
N LYS A 340 25.44 3.91 -28.24
CA LYS A 340 25.22 5.37 -28.36
C LYS A 340 26.52 6.17 -28.35
N LEU A 341 27.49 5.78 -27.52
CA LEU A 341 28.81 6.40 -27.49
C LEU A 341 29.59 6.16 -28.79
N LEU A 342 29.57 4.94 -29.32
CA LEU A 342 30.24 4.57 -30.57
C LEU A 342 29.67 5.31 -31.79
N ALA A 343 28.34 5.37 -31.91
CA ALA A 343 27.66 6.04 -33.03
C ALA A 343 28.00 7.55 -33.14
N ARG A 344 28.46 8.18 -32.05
CA ARG A 344 28.93 9.58 -32.06
C ARG A 344 30.37 9.75 -32.54
N HIS A 345 31.22 8.72 -32.43
CA HIS A 345 32.60 8.80 -32.90
C HIS A 345 32.71 8.78 -34.44
N ASP A 346 31.71 8.24 -35.14
CA ASP A 346 31.66 8.18 -36.61
C ASP A 346 31.19 9.51 -37.26
N VAL A 347 30.89 10.54 -36.47
CA VAL A 347 30.49 11.88 -36.97
C VAL A 347 31.54 12.92 -36.54
N GLN A 348 32.78 12.79 -37.03
CA GLN A 348 33.73 13.91 -37.07
C GLN A 348 33.52 14.70 -38.38
N PRO A 349 33.46 16.04 -38.35
CA PRO A 349 33.37 16.82 -39.58
C PRO A 349 34.65 16.59 -40.40
N LEU A 350 34.48 16.27 -41.68
CA LEU A 350 35.54 16.45 -42.68
C LEU A 350 36.04 17.90 -42.52
N SER A 351 37.29 18.06 -42.09
CA SER A 351 37.96 19.35 -42.11
C SER A 351 38.08 19.78 -43.56
N ASP A 352 37.36 20.85 -43.94
CA ASP A 352 37.54 21.50 -45.22
C ASP A 352 38.97 22.04 -45.31
N ASN A 353 39.70 21.56 -46.32
CA ASN A 353 41.03 22.02 -46.75
C ASN A 353 40.99 23.42 -47.36
#